data_AF-A0AA42C349-F1
#
_entry.id   AF-A0AA42C349-F1
#
_cell.length_a   1.000
_cell.length_b   1.000
_cell.length_c   1.000
_cell.angle_alpha   90.00
_cell.angle_beta   90.00
_cell.angle_gamma   90.00
#
_symmetry.space_group_name_H-M   'P 1'
#
loop_
_entity.id
_entity.type
_entity.pdbx_description
1 polymer ?
#
loop_
_entity_poly.entity_id
_entity_poly.type
_entity_poly.pdbx_seq_one_letter_code
_entity_poly.pdbx_strand_id
1 'polypeptide(L)'
;MASAPYGVRLLVGAATVAVEETIKLPKTILMYPMTLASQAAHVVMRFQQSLAELVIKGDSTLESIFPPKDEKPEWATFDEDLAIDDGANGAALPDGADGDRRAEGRFALYSVADAHEDAGALAKPAKQSKKSAGEKVPQPAIVAELDYATLTLAQLRARLQSLSVDELEELLAYEQATKARAPFQTLLANRITRANAK
;
A
#
# COMPACT_ATOMS: atom_id res chain seq x y z
N MET A 1 -42.79 21.54 -2.95
CA MET A 1 -41.31 21.52 -2.86
C MET A 1 -40.90 20.07 -2.63
N ALA A 2 -40.36 19.39 -3.65
CA ALA A 2 -40.04 17.97 -3.54
C ALA A 2 -38.83 17.79 -2.60
N SER A 3 -39.06 17.12 -1.47
CA SER A 3 -38.01 16.77 -0.52
C SER A 3 -37.17 15.61 -1.04
N ALA A 4 -35.85 15.79 -1.11
CA ALA A 4 -34.94 14.68 -1.43
C ALA A 4 -35.10 13.51 -0.44
N PRO A 5 -34.91 12.25 -0.88
CA PRO A 5 -34.99 11.06 -0.04
C PRO A 5 -34.04 11.12 1.16
N TYR A 6 -34.42 10.50 2.28
CA TYR A 6 -33.67 10.54 3.54
C TYR A 6 -32.20 10.11 3.39
N GLY A 7 -31.93 9.05 2.61
CA GLY A 7 -30.57 8.59 2.34
C GLY A 7 -29.73 9.61 1.58
N VAL A 8 -30.32 10.31 0.61
CA VAL A 8 -29.62 11.36 -0.14
C VAL A 8 -29.28 12.54 0.78
N ARG A 9 -30.19 12.94 1.67
CA ARG A 9 -29.94 14.01 2.65
C ARG A 9 -28.86 13.64 3.66
N LEU A 10 -28.83 12.38 4.10
CA LEU A 10 -27.79 11.89 5.00
C LEU A 10 -26.43 11.91 4.31
N LEU A 11 -26.34 11.44 3.06
CA LEU A 11 -25.10 11.46 2.28
C LEU A 11 -24.64 12.89 1.99
N VAL A 12 -25.57 13.78 1.60
CA VAL A 12 -25.26 15.20 1.39
C VAL A 12 -24.82 15.86 2.69
N GLY A 13 -25.50 15.59 3.82
CA GLY A 13 -25.13 16.07 5.14
C GLY A 13 -23.74 15.60 5.59
N ALA A 14 -23.45 14.31 5.41
CA ALA A 14 -22.14 13.73 5.72
C ALA A 14 -21.03 14.31 4.82
N ALA A 15 -21.31 14.50 3.52
CA ALA A 15 -20.38 15.13 2.59
C ALA A 15 -20.13 16.59 2.96
N THR A 16 -21.17 17.35 3.32
CA THR A 16 -21.00 18.74 3.78
C THR A 16 -20.16 18.83 5.06
N VAL A 17 -20.34 17.90 6.01
CA VAL A 17 -19.53 17.84 7.24
C VAL A 17 -18.07 17.52 6.92
N ALA A 18 -17.82 16.57 6.02
CA ALA A 18 -16.45 16.24 5.60
C ALA A 18 -15.75 17.43 4.90
N VAL A 19 -16.49 18.19 4.10
CA VAL A 19 -15.97 19.40 3.42
C VAL A 19 -15.68 20.52 4.43
N GLU A 20 -16.58 20.77 5.37
CA GLU A 20 -16.34 21.78 6.40
C GLU A 20 -15.13 21.44 7.28
N GLU A 21 -14.93 20.16 7.60
CA GLU A 21 -13.80 19.73 8.42
C GLU A 21 -12.47 19.76 7.66
N THR A 22 -12.47 19.51 6.34
CA THR A 22 -11.28 19.70 5.49
C THR A 22 -10.89 21.17 5.32
N ILE A 23 -11.85 22.10 5.35
CA ILE A 23 -11.57 23.54 5.34
C ILE A 23 -10.99 24.03 6.68
N LYS A 24 -11.29 23.37 7.82
CA LYS A 24 -10.74 23.73 9.13
C LYS A 24 -9.33 23.17 9.38
N LEU A 25 -8.99 22.06 8.73
CA LEU A 25 -7.70 21.38 8.84
C LEU A 25 -6.43 22.27 8.66
N PRO A 26 -6.37 23.27 7.75
CA PRO A 26 -5.19 24.12 7.57
C PRO A 26 -4.82 24.90 8.83
N LYS A 27 -5.81 25.34 9.62
CA LYS A 27 -5.57 26.06 10.87
C LYS A 27 -5.06 25.14 11.98
N THR A 28 -5.43 23.86 11.94
CA THR A 28 -5.04 22.87 12.96
C THR A 28 -3.63 22.32 12.72
N ILE A 29 -3.14 22.30 11.47
CA ILE A 29 -1.79 21.82 11.09
C ILE A 29 -0.66 22.57 11.83
N LEU A 30 -0.88 23.81 12.24
CA LEU A 30 0.16 24.65 12.88
C LEU A 30 0.55 24.18 14.29
N MET A 31 -0.31 23.41 14.96
CA MET A 31 -0.08 22.89 16.31
C MET A 31 0.27 21.39 16.33
N TYR A 32 0.31 20.73 15.17
CA TYR A 32 0.60 19.30 15.11
C TYR A 32 2.11 19.03 15.14
N PRO A 33 2.56 17.96 15.85
CA PRO A 33 3.93 17.50 15.78
C PRO A 33 4.32 17.14 14.35
N MET A 34 5.57 17.44 14.00
CA MET A 34 6.17 17.32 12.66
C MET A 34 6.01 15.93 12.01
N THR A 35 5.68 14.90 12.79
CA THR A 35 5.45 13.53 12.33
C THR A 35 4.15 13.36 11.54
N LEU A 36 3.10 14.14 11.81
CA LEU A 36 1.82 14.05 11.06
C LEU A 36 1.95 14.58 9.62
N ALA A 37 2.82 15.56 9.41
CA ALA A 37 3.07 16.11 8.07
C ALA A 37 3.66 15.05 7.12
N SER A 38 4.59 14.22 7.63
CA SER A 38 5.21 13.14 6.84
C SER A 38 4.23 12.01 6.52
N GLN A 39 3.35 11.65 7.46
CA GLN A 39 2.32 10.63 7.20
C GLN A 39 1.35 11.08 6.10
N ALA A 40 0.93 12.36 6.12
CA ALA A 40 0.09 12.91 5.07
C ALA A 40 0.75 12.84 3.68
N ALA A 41 2.04 13.17 3.57
CA ALA A 41 2.78 13.09 2.32
C ALA A 41 2.83 11.66 1.75
N HIS A 42 3.05 10.65 2.61
CA HIS A 42 3.04 9.24 2.17
C HIS A 42 1.66 8.77 1.71
N VAL A 43 0.58 9.28 2.32
CA VAL A 43 -0.79 8.97 1.89
C VAL A 43 -1.08 9.58 0.51
N VAL A 44 -0.65 10.82 0.26
CA VAL A 44 -0.84 11.48 -1.04
C VAL A 44 -0.12 10.76 -2.16
N MET A 45 1.13 10.34 -1.94
CA MET A 45 1.89 9.62 -2.97
C MET A 45 1.22 8.30 -3.35
N ARG A 46 0.71 7.55 -2.37
CA ARG A 46 -0.05 6.32 -2.61
C ARG A 46 -1.37 6.59 -3.34
N PHE A 47 -2.03 7.69 -3.04
CA PHE A 47 -3.27 8.08 -3.71
C PHE A 47 -3.04 8.35 -5.20
N GLN A 48 -1.96 9.06 -5.55
CA GLN A 48 -1.58 9.29 -6.95
C GLN A 48 -1.32 7.98 -7.70
N GLN A 49 -0.66 7.01 -7.05
CA GLN A 49 -0.40 5.69 -7.62
C GLN A 49 -1.69 4.88 -7.80
N SER A 50 -2.54 4.86 -6.78
CA SER A 50 -3.83 4.15 -6.83
C SER A 50 -4.80 4.75 -7.85
N LEU A 51 -4.77 6.07 -8.08
CA LEU A 51 -5.54 6.70 -9.15
C LEU A 51 -5.03 6.30 -10.52
N ALA A 52 -3.71 6.31 -10.75
CA ALA A 52 -3.15 5.89 -12.04
C ALA A 52 -3.48 4.42 -12.34
N GLU A 53 -3.33 3.54 -11.36
CA GLU A 53 -3.71 2.12 -11.48
C GLU A 53 -5.21 1.95 -11.75
N LEU A 54 -6.06 2.73 -11.08
CA LEU A 54 -7.52 2.68 -11.29
C LEU A 54 -7.92 3.21 -12.67
N VAL A 55 -7.24 4.24 -13.18
CA VAL A 55 -7.49 4.77 -14.53
C VAL A 55 -7.10 3.75 -15.59
N ILE A 56 -5.90 3.15 -15.49
CA ILE A 56 -5.44 2.10 -16.41
C ILE A 56 -6.37 0.88 -16.36
N LYS A 57 -6.83 0.51 -15.17
CA LYS A 57 -7.78 -0.59 -15.00
C LYS A 57 -9.17 -0.24 -15.52
N GLY A 58 -9.59 1.01 -15.34
CA GLY A 58 -10.83 1.54 -15.91
C GLY A 58 -10.82 1.45 -17.44
N ASP A 59 -9.72 1.91 -18.05
CA ASP A 59 -9.53 1.88 -19.50
C ASP A 59 -9.56 0.45 -20.05
N SER A 60 -8.75 -0.46 -19.48
CA SER A 60 -8.75 -1.87 -19.89
C SER A 60 -10.08 -2.60 -19.64
N THR A 61 -10.83 -2.24 -18.59
CA THR A 61 -12.18 -2.82 -18.37
C THR A 61 -13.20 -2.29 -19.36
N LEU A 62 -13.12 -1.01 -19.74
CA LEU A 62 -13.97 -0.42 -20.77
C LEU A 62 -13.70 -1.05 -22.14
N GLU A 63 -12.44 -1.25 -22.54
CA GLU A 63 -12.07 -1.94 -23.78
C GLU A 63 -12.58 -3.40 -23.83
N SER A 64 -12.62 -4.08 -22.66
CA SER A 64 -13.13 -5.46 -22.58
C SER A 64 -14.66 -5.56 -22.70
N ILE A 65 -15.38 -4.52 -22.26
CA ILE A 65 -16.85 -4.48 -22.24
C ILE A 65 -17.40 -3.86 -23.55
N PHE A 66 -16.65 -2.94 -24.15
CA PHE A 66 -16.94 -2.30 -25.43
C PHE A 66 -15.84 -2.68 -26.43
N PRO A 67 -16.04 -3.73 -27.25
CA PRO A 67 -15.11 -4.08 -28.31
C PRO A 67 -14.81 -2.85 -29.17
N PRO A 68 -13.54 -2.61 -29.56
CA PRO A 68 -13.16 -1.44 -30.33
C PRO A 68 -13.98 -1.41 -31.61
N LYS A 69 -14.93 -0.48 -31.68
CA LYS A 69 -15.43 -0.03 -32.97
C LYS A 69 -14.36 0.90 -33.52
N ASP A 70 -13.74 0.51 -34.62
CA ASP A 70 -12.91 1.37 -35.48
C ASP A 70 -13.72 2.52 -36.12
N GLU A 71 -14.71 3.06 -35.41
CA GLU A 71 -15.34 4.33 -35.78
C GLU A 71 -14.44 5.42 -35.22
N LYS A 72 -13.36 5.72 -35.97
CA LYS A 72 -12.57 6.94 -35.79
C LYS A 72 -13.57 8.09 -35.70
N PRO A 73 -13.81 8.64 -34.51
CA PRO A 73 -14.85 9.63 -34.38
C PRO A 73 -14.38 10.92 -35.07
N GLU A 74 -15.30 11.70 -35.62
CA GLU A 74 -15.04 12.88 -36.48
C GLU A 74 -14.14 13.97 -35.85
N TRP A 75 -13.79 13.87 -34.56
CA TRP A 75 -12.84 14.74 -33.86
C TRP A 75 -11.40 14.21 -33.84
N ALA A 76 -11.19 12.98 -34.29
CA ALA A 76 -9.88 12.33 -34.48
C ALA A 76 -9.51 12.17 -35.96
N THR A 77 -10.30 12.75 -36.86
CA THR A 77 -9.90 13.02 -38.25
C THR A 77 -9.27 14.39 -38.29
N PHE A 78 -7.99 14.45 -38.65
CA PHE A 78 -7.32 15.71 -38.93
C PHE A 78 -7.80 16.19 -40.30
N ASP A 79 -8.15 17.48 -40.42
CA ASP A 79 -8.49 18.12 -41.70
C ASP A 79 -7.33 18.09 -42.74
N GLU A 80 -6.20 17.44 -42.43
CA GLU A 80 -5.05 17.24 -43.33
C GLU A 80 -5.37 16.37 -44.56
N ASP A 81 -6.46 15.60 -44.55
CA ASP A 81 -6.94 14.84 -45.72
C ASP A 81 -7.83 15.66 -46.66
N LEU A 82 -8.12 16.94 -46.35
CA LEU A 82 -8.61 17.87 -47.35
C LEU A 82 -7.46 18.13 -48.32
N ALA A 83 -7.42 17.33 -49.39
CA ALA A 83 -6.54 17.54 -50.52
C ALA A 83 -6.59 19.02 -50.93
N ILE A 84 -5.55 19.76 -50.55
CA ILE A 84 -5.27 21.06 -51.11
C ILE A 84 -4.98 20.76 -52.58
N ASP A 85 -5.96 21.06 -53.43
CA ASP A 85 -5.83 21.05 -54.87
C ASP A 85 -4.79 22.12 -55.26
N ASP A 86 -3.51 21.75 -55.21
CA ASP A 86 -2.44 22.50 -55.85
C ASP A 86 -1.46 21.49 -56.47
N GLY A 87 -1.69 21.25 -57.76
CA GLY A 87 -0.87 20.37 -58.56
C GLY A 87 0.58 20.85 -58.65
N ALA A 88 1.52 20.06 -58.14
CA ALA A 88 2.87 19.95 -58.69
C ALA A 88 3.66 18.80 -58.05
N ASN A 89 3.98 17.81 -58.89
CA ASN A 89 5.16 16.94 -58.86
C ASN A 89 5.47 16.09 -57.62
N GLY A 90 5.33 14.78 -57.83
CA GLY A 90 5.72 13.73 -56.91
C GLY A 90 7.24 13.59 -56.71
N ALA A 91 7.58 13.07 -55.53
CA ALA A 91 8.80 12.33 -55.27
C ALA A 91 8.47 11.23 -54.25
N ALA A 92 8.40 9.99 -54.72
CA ALA A 92 8.32 8.81 -53.85
C ALA A 92 9.68 8.59 -53.18
N LEU A 93 9.71 8.46 -51.85
CA LEU A 93 10.83 7.89 -51.10
C LEU A 93 10.48 6.46 -50.67
N PRO A 94 11.44 5.52 -50.69
CA PRO A 94 11.18 4.12 -50.37
C PRO A 94 11.08 3.88 -48.86
N ASP A 95 10.15 3.00 -48.53
CA ASP A 95 9.96 2.32 -47.25
C ASP A 95 11.23 1.56 -46.84
N GLY A 96 11.63 1.70 -45.58
CA GLY A 96 12.90 1.23 -45.05
C GLY A 96 12.86 1.15 -43.53
N ALA A 97 12.32 0.04 -43.05
CA ALA A 97 12.33 -0.40 -41.66
C ALA A 97 13.69 -0.18 -40.96
N ASP A 98 13.69 0.54 -39.84
CA ASP A 98 14.59 0.32 -38.69
C ASP A 98 14.29 1.37 -37.59
N GLY A 99 13.19 1.15 -36.85
CA GLY A 99 12.77 1.99 -35.73
C GLY A 99 13.28 1.55 -34.35
N ASP A 100 13.83 0.35 -34.20
CA ASP A 100 13.95 -0.26 -32.86
C ASP A 100 15.34 -0.25 -32.21
N ARG A 101 16.43 0.07 -32.93
CA ARG A 101 17.80 -0.14 -32.39
C ARG A 101 18.47 1.09 -31.76
N ARG A 102 17.72 2.01 -31.13
CA ARG A 102 18.32 3.18 -30.44
C ARG A 102 18.05 3.29 -28.92
N ALA A 103 17.27 2.38 -28.33
CA ALA A 103 16.93 2.45 -26.90
C ALA A 103 17.76 1.52 -25.99
N GLU A 104 18.57 0.61 -26.54
CA GLU A 104 19.11 -0.52 -25.77
C GLU A 104 20.49 -0.27 -25.10
N GLY A 105 21.11 0.89 -25.33
CA GLY A 105 22.50 1.12 -24.90
C GLY A 105 22.70 1.70 -23.49
N ARG A 106 21.67 2.27 -22.85
CA ARG A 106 21.82 3.00 -21.57
C ARG A 106 21.14 2.34 -20.37
N PHE A 107 20.18 1.46 -20.58
CA PHE A 107 19.43 0.80 -19.50
C PHE A 107 19.94 -0.61 -19.16
N ALA A 108 20.80 -1.20 -20.00
CA ALA A 108 21.38 -2.54 -19.76
C ALA A 108 22.48 -2.59 -18.68
N LEU A 109 23.02 -1.43 -18.25
CA LEU A 109 24.10 -1.39 -17.24
C LEU A 109 23.59 -1.48 -15.80
N TYR A 110 22.28 -1.40 -15.56
CA TYR A 110 21.70 -1.46 -14.20
C TYR A 110 20.86 -2.72 -13.94
N SER A 111 20.59 -3.56 -14.94
CA SER A 111 19.72 -4.75 -14.78
C SER A 111 20.44 -6.04 -14.34
N VAL A 112 21.77 -6.01 -14.16
CA VAL A 112 22.57 -7.19 -13.76
C VAL A 112 23.09 -7.11 -12.31
N ALA A 113 22.73 -6.07 -11.54
CA ALA A 113 23.20 -5.91 -10.16
C ALA A 113 22.19 -6.30 -9.07
N ASP A 114 20.93 -6.61 -9.41
CA ASP A 114 19.88 -6.95 -8.42
C ASP A 114 19.45 -8.43 -8.46
N ALA A 115 20.32 -9.32 -8.94
CA ALA A 115 20.07 -10.76 -9.03
C ALA A 115 20.80 -11.59 -7.96
N HIS A 116 21.17 -10.99 -6.82
CA HIS A 116 21.96 -11.67 -5.79
C HIS A 116 21.56 -11.34 -4.34
N GLU A 117 20.28 -11.20 -3.99
CA GLU A 117 19.82 -11.29 -2.57
C GLU A 117 18.47 -12.00 -2.36
N ASP A 118 18.10 -12.95 -3.23
CA ASP A 118 16.90 -13.79 -2.99
C ASP A 118 17.17 -15.28 -3.22
N ALA A 119 18.16 -15.81 -2.52
CA ALA A 119 18.39 -17.25 -2.38
C ALA A 119 18.09 -17.70 -0.93
N GLY A 120 16.85 -17.50 -0.49
CA GLY A 120 16.51 -17.74 0.92
C GLY A 120 15.05 -17.98 1.27
N ALA A 121 14.14 -18.37 0.37
CA ALA A 121 12.77 -18.68 0.81
C ALA A 121 11.94 -19.55 -0.17
N LEU A 122 12.33 -20.81 -0.40
CA LEU A 122 11.39 -21.85 -0.85
C LEU A 122 11.48 -23.08 0.05
N ALA A 123 11.15 -22.89 1.33
CA ALA A 123 10.86 -23.99 2.25
C ALA A 123 9.34 -24.14 2.40
N LYS A 124 8.79 -25.19 1.80
CA LYS A 124 7.42 -25.68 1.97
C LYS A 124 7.09 -25.80 3.46
N PRO A 125 5.90 -25.38 3.95
CA PRO A 125 5.51 -25.67 5.32
C PRO A 125 5.13 -27.15 5.41
N ALA A 126 6.05 -27.97 5.93
CA ALA A 126 5.72 -29.30 6.39
C ALA A 126 4.83 -29.18 7.64
N LYS A 127 3.65 -29.80 7.58
CA LYS A 127 2.84 -30.13 8.75
C LYS A 127 3.71 -30.85 9.78
N GLN A 128 3.87 -30.27 10.97
CA GLN A 128 4.15 -31.05 12.16
C GLN A 128 3.12 -30.73 13.23
N SER A 129 2.32 -31.75 13.49
CA SER A 129 1.40 -31.88 14.60
C SER A 129 2.13 -32.28 15.89
N LYS A 130 1.51 -31.89 17.01
CA LYS A 130 1.51 -32.51 18.35
C LYS A 130 2.50 -32.00 19.40
N LYS A 131 1.87 -31.36 20.40
CA LYS A 131 2.00 -31.56 21.86
C LYS A 131 3.42 -31.62 22.45
N SER A 132 3.75 -30.57 23.19
CA SER A 132 4.28 -30.70 24.54
C SER A 132 3.33 -29.97 25.49
N ALA A 133 2.73 -30.75 26.39
CA ALA A 133 2.04 -30.26 27.55
C ALA A 133 3.03 -30.27 28.72
N GLY A 134 2.98 -29.22 29.53
CA GLY A 134 3.23 -29.35 30.96
C GLY A 134 4.64 -29.03 31.44
N GLU A 135 4.99 -27.75 31.41
CA GLU A 135 5.64 -27.16 32.58
C GLU A 135 4.77 -25.97 32.98
N LYS A 136 4.20 -26.00 34.20
CA LYS A 136 3.45 -24.87 34.74
C LYS A 136 4.47 -23.80 35.12
N VAL A 137 4.99 -23.11 34.11
CA VAL A 137 5.67 -21.84 34.29
C VAL A 137 4.66 -20.94 35.01
N PRO A 138 5.02 -20.32 36.14
CA PRO A 138 4.12 -19.40 36.84
C PRO A 138 3.65 -18.35 35.84
N GLN A 139 2.36 -18.39 35.51
CA GLN A 139 1.77 -17.48 34.55
C GLN A 139 1.73 -16.10 35.22
N PRO A 140 2.45 -15.10 34.70
CA PRO A 140 2.34 -13.74 35.20
C PRO A 140 0.88 -13.28 35.14
N ALA A 141 0.43 -12.49 36.11
CA ALA A 141 -0.94 -11.97 36.13
C ALA A 141 -1.31 -11.29 34.80
N ILE A 142 -0.35 -10.57 34.22
CA ILE A 142 -0.46 -9.87 32.93
C ILE A 142 -0.77 -10.84 31.77
N VAL A 143 -0.22 -12.05 31.77
CA VAL A 143 -0.46 -13.03 30.70
C VAL A 143 -1.91 -13.53 30.73
N ALA A 144 -2.49 -13.68 31.93
CA ALA A 144 -3.88 -14.06 32.11
C ALA A 144 -4.84 -12.90 31.79
N GLU A 145 -4.51 -11.68 32.21
CA GLU A 145 -5.33 -10.48 31.93
C GLU A 145 -5.36 -10.12 30.44
N LEU A 146 -4.23 -10.26 29.75
CA LEU A 146 -4.16 -9.95 28.32
C LEU A 146 -4.60 -11.11 27.42
N ASP A 147 -4.78 -12.30 27.97
CA ASP A 147 -5.02 -13.52 27.21
C ASP A 147 -3.91 -13.79 26.16
N TYR A 148 -2.65 -13.56 26.58
CA TYR A 148 -1.45 -13.50 25.72
C TYR A 148 -1.25 -14.70 24.81
N ALA A 149 -1.70 -15.89 25.24
CA ALA A 149 -1.55 -17.12 24.47
C ALA A 149 -2.36 -17.14 23.16
N THR A 150 -3.43 -16.34 23.06
CA THR A 150 -4.33 -16.28 21.90
C THR A 150 -4.06 -15.08 20.99
N LEU A 151 -3.27 -14.11 21.47
CA LEU A 151 -2.95 -12.88 20.76
C LEU A 151 -2.13 -13.13 19.49
N THR A 152 -2.55 -12.47 18.40
CA THR A 152 -1.76 -12.38 17.17
C THR A 152 -0.60 -11.40 17.34
N LEU A 153 0.43 -11.52 16.50
CA LEU A 153 1.60 -10.63 16.52
C LEU A 153 1.20 -9.14 16.38
N ALA A 154 0.25 -8.83 15.51
CA ALA A 154 -0.22 -7.48 15.27
C ALA A 154 -0.97 -6.91 16.48
N GLN A 155 -1.81 -7.72 17.12
CA GLN A 155 -2.55 -7.31 18.32
C GLN A 155 -1.60 -7.14 19.52
N LEU A 156 -0.61 -8.00 19.68
CA LEU A 156 0.44 -7.81 20.69
C LEU A 156 1.15 -6.48 20.44
N ARG A 157 1.57 -6.18 19.21
CA ARG A 157 2.21 -4.91 18.86
C ARG A 157 1.39 -3.67 19.25
N ALA A 158 0.07 -3.72 19.07
CA ALA A 158 -0.81 -2.62 19.46
C ALA A 158 -0.85 -2.43 20.99
N ARG A 159 -0.83 -3.51 21.77
CA ARG A 159 -0.90 -3.46 23.25
C ARG A 159 0.43 -3.21 23.95
N LEU A 160 1.56 -3.45 23.28
CA LEU A 160 2.90 -3.21 23.85
C LEU A 160 3.20 -1.73 24.15
N GLN A 161 2.42 -0.79 23.61
CA GLN A 161 2.61 0.64 23.88
C GLN A 161 2.04 1.05 25.24
N SER A 162 0.99 0.38 25.73
CA SER A 162 0.36 0.65 27.03
C SER A 162 1.00 -0.10 28.20
N LEU A 163 1.86 -1.08 27.91
CA LEU A 163 2.56 -1.87 28.93
C LEU A 163 3.83 -1.15 29.43
N SER A 164 4.11 -1.31 30.72
CA SER A 164 5.31 -0.83 31.42
C SER A 164 6.52 -1.72 31.16
N VAL A 165 7.72 -1.24 31.51
CA VAL A 165 8.99 -1.98 31.27
C VAL A 165 9.01 -3.32 32.02
N ASP A 166 8.60 -3.31 33.29
CA ASP A 166 8.57 -4.50 34.14
C ASP A 166 7.62 -5.57 33.55
N GLU A 167 6.44 -5.17 33.09
CA GLU A 167 5.47 -6.07 32.45
C GLU A 167 6.00 -6.66 31.13
N LEU A 168 6.79 -5.88 30.38
CA LEU A 168 7.40 -6.33 29.13
C LEU A 168 8.49 -7.39 29.36
N GLU A 169 9.28 -7.23 30.43
CA GLU A 169 10.30 -8.19 30.83
C GLU A 169 9.68 -9.51 31.32
N GLU A 170 8.60 -9.43 32.12
CA GLU A 170 7.83 -10.61 32.53
C GLU A 170 7.24 -11.37 31.34
N LEU A 171 6.70 -10.65 30.34
CA LEU A 171 6.20 -11.27 29.10
C LEU A 171 7.32 -11.92 28.27
N LEU A 172 8.51 -11.32 28.23
CA LEU A 172 9.65 -11.88 27.52
C LEU A 172 10.17 -13.16 28.19
N ALA A 173 10.28 -13.16 29.52
CA ALA A 173 10.64 -14.35 30.29
C ALA A 173 9.62 -15.48 30.11
N TYR A 174 8.32 -15.15 30.14
CA TYR A 174 7.25 -16.13 29.92
C TYR A 174 7.27 -16.73 28.50
N GLU A 175 7.47 -15.91 27.45
CA GLU A 175 7.54 -16.40 26.08
C GLU A 175 8.78 -17.27 25.84
N GLN A 176 9.93 -16.91 26.41
CA GLN A 176 11.14 -17.73 26.38
C GLN A 176 10.96 -19.08 27.06
N ALA A 177 10.26 -19.12 28.19
CA ALA A 177 10.00 -20.36 28.93
C ALA A 177 8.92 -21.26 28.30
N THR A 178 8.02 -20.70 27.48
CA THR A 178 6.86 -21.45 26.96
C THR A 178 7.02 -21.91 25.51
N LYS A 179 6.90 -21.00 24.54
CA LYS A 179 6.82 -21.33 23.10
C LYS A 179 8.01 -20.83 22.29
N ALA A 180 8.81 -19.94 22.88
CA ALA A 180 10.00 -19.35 22.30
C ALA A 180 9.82 -18.86 20.86
N ARG A 181 8.70 -18.19 20.55
CA ARG A 181 8.43 -17.71 19.19
C ARG A 181 9.35 -16.54 18.88
N ALA A 182 10.33 -16.77 18.00
CA ALA A 182 11.28 -15.75 17.54
C ALA A 182 10.65 -14.38 17.20
N PRO A 183 9.56 -14.28 16.42
CA PRO A 183 9.00 -12.97 16.08
C PRO A 183 8.37 -12.24 17.27
N PHE A 184 7.90 -12.95 18.30
CA PHE A 184 7.37 -12.35 19.53
C PHE A 184 8.50 -11.84 20.43
N GLN A 185 9.57 -12.63 20.58
CA GLN A 185 10.75 -12.26 21.35
C GLN A 185 11.46 -11.03 20.79
N THR A 186 11.69 -10.99 19.47
CA THR A 186 12.30 -9.81 18.81
C THR A 186 11.47 -8.55 19.02
N LEU A 187 10.15 -8.67 19.01
CA LEU A 187 9.25 -7.53 19.20
C LEU A 187 9.29 -7.02 20.65
N LEU A 188 9.23 -7.93 21.63
CA LEU A 188 9.35 -7.60 23.05
C LEU A 188 10.71 -6.97 23.37
N ALA A 189 11.81 -7.56 22.93
CA ALA A 189 13.16 -7.03 23.12
C ALA A 189 13.32 -5.62 22.51
N ASN A 190 12.85 -5.41 21.28
CA ASN A 190 12.88 -4.10 20.63
C ASN A 190 12.01 -3.05 21.32
N ARG A 191 10.95 -3.45 22.02
CA ARG A 191 10.10 -2.53 22.78
C ARG A 191 10.76 -2.16 24.10
N ILE A 192 11.35 -3.12 24.81
CA ILE A 192 12.09 -2.92 26.07
C ILE A 192 13.23 -1.93 25.84
N THR A 193 14.06 -2.13 24.81
CA THR A 193 15.17 -1.22 24.50
C THR A 193 14.70 0.21 24.23
N ARG A 194 13.59 0.39 23.49
CA ARG A 194 13.00 1.72 23.25
C ARG A 194 12.36 2.34 24.48
N ALA A 195 11.82 1.52 25.39
CA ALA A 195 11.21 1.99 26.62
C ALA A 195 12.25 2.50 27.62
N ASN A 196 13.38 1.81 27.72
CA ASN A 196 14.49 2.16 28.60
C ASN A 196 15.31 3.35 28.07
N ALA A 197 15.31 3.57 26.75
CA ALA A 197 15.97 4.71 26.12
C ALA A 197 15.21 6.06 26.27
N LYS A 198 14.05 6.08 26.94
CA LYS A 198 13.19 7.26 27.07
C LYS A 198 13.13 7.72 28.52
#